data_AF-A0A1J4Z1X9-F1
#
_entry.id   AF-A0A1J4Z1X9-F1
#
_cell.length_a   1.000
_cell.length_b   1.000
_cell.length_c   1.000
_cell.angle_alpha   90.00
_cell.angle_beta   90.00
_cell.angle_gamma   90.00
#
_symmetry.space_group_name_H-M   'P 1'
#
loop_
_entity.id
_entity.type
_entity.pdbx_description
1 polymer ?
#
loop_
_entity_poly.entity_id
_entity_poly.type
_entity_poly.pdbx_seq_one_letter_code
_entity_poly.pdbx_strand_id
1 'polypeptide(L)'
;MALLDAFFGNHREGRSPESEAAIAWAVERVEPMLKWAGGYPDRYRKPVAHALDYARALAARVPGPLVIGAESYVTDPLVHALFASPDKLCLAVDASRAMKAFFQAHPDAAEVYAMVAVRRMAKARFGLEMDGEILRRDVRQEVVYFTDHTVAEPGLTEAEARQRIARGLFESLIGHVAKRIEARKQGKQALEQERDELLGRLRTATAEQRGELEQTLQSTLARLAESVASLDLGRYPEDFDAVLLEPEKYLFLEQTEINLDSMGIIRQPEAAGSNEVVFCDLIGRDRRRWTVTLIYCDHVKNRGSITDRLANAQRWLGL
;
A
#
# COMPACT_ATOMS: atom_id res chain seq x y z
N MET A 1 15.43 10.46 2.70
CA MET A 1 15.75 9.04 2.92
C MET A 1 16.37 8.87 4.30
N ALA A 2 17.60 9.32 4.57
CA ALA A 2 18.30 9.11 5.85
C ALA A 2 17.58 9.62 7.13
N LEU A 3 16.83 10.72 7.06
CA LEU A 3 16.11 11.27 8.22
C LEU A 3 15.01 10.33 8.74
N LEU A 4 14.29 9.64 7.84
CA LEU A 4 13.20 8.74 8.24
C LEU A 4 13.70 7.44 8.86
N ASP A 5 14.90 6.98 8.48
CA ASP A 5 15.48 5.75 9.03
C ASP A 5 15.80 5.90 10.53
N ALA A 6 16.13 7.11 10.98
CA ALA A 6 16.37 7.41 12.38
C ALA A 6 15.11 7.27 13.27
N PHE A 7 13.91 7.54 12.74
CA PHE A 7 12.69 7.62 13.58
C PHE A 7 12.13 6.29 14.02
N PHE A 8 12.44 5.23 13.28
CA PHE A 8 11.95 3.89 13.57
C PHE A 8 12.95 3.05 14.38
N GLY A 9 14.04 3.65 14.87
CA GLY A 9 14.91 3.06 15.89
C GLY A 9 14.15 2.80 17.20
N ASN A 10 14.60 1.80 17.96
CA ASN A 10 13.85 1.20 19.07
C ASN A 10 13.87 2.08 20.34
N HIS A 11 13.03 3.13 20.43
CA HIS A 11 12.96 4.01 21.61
C HIS A 11 11.53 4.42 22.03
N ARG A 12 11.32 4.48 23.35
CA ARG A 12 10.06 4.87 24.04
C ARG A 12 10.04 6.37 24.36
N GLU A 13 8.85 6.96 24.16
CA GLU A 13 8.25 8.14 24.78
C GLU A 13 8.82 9.57 24.60
N GLY A 14 7.95 10.42 24.03
CA GLY A 14 7.57 11.73 24.61
C GLY A 14 8.38 12.96 24.20
N ARG A 15 9.69 12.83 23.98
CA ARG A 15 10.54 14.00 23.63
C ARG A 15 11.86 13.60 22.96
N SER A 16 11.85 12.54 22.16
CA SER A 16 13.05 12.12 21.44
C SER A 16 13.31 13.04 20.22
N PRO A 17 14.58 13.33 19.87
CA PRO A 17 14.93 14.05 18.64
C PRO A 17 14.31 13.42 17.38
N GLU A 18 14.16 12.10 17.40
CA GLU A 18 13.50 11.30 16.37
C GLU A 18 12.01 11.62 16.21
N SER A 19 11.30 11.83 17.32
CA SER A 19 9.88 12.21 17.29
C SER A 19 9.69 13.62 16.69
N GLU A 20 10.57 14.57 17.04
CA GLU A 20 10.50 15.92 16.49
C GLU A 20 10.84 15.96 15.00
N ALA A 21 11.80 15.15 14.57
CA ALA A 21 12.17 15.07 13.18
C ALA A 21 11.09 14.31 12.35
N ALA A 22 10.37 13.34 12.93
CA ALA A 22 9.18 12.75 12.31
C ALA A 22 8.05 13.77 12.12
N ILE A 23 7.82 14.63 13.12
CA ILE A 23 6.87 15.74 13.02
C ILE A 23 7.31 16.73 11.92
N ALA A 24 8.58 17.14 11.93
CA ALA A 24 9.11 18.05 10.93
C ALA A 24 8.96 17.47 9.50
N TRP A 25 9.23 16.18 9.33
CA TRP A 25 9.05 15.48 8.06
C TRP A 25 7.58 15.42 7.63
N ALA A 26 6.67 15.08 8.55
CA ALA A 26 5.24 15.00 8.27
C ALA A 26 4.68 16.36 7.87
N VAL A 27 5.05 17.42 8.61
CA VAL A 27 4.66 18.80 8.31
C VAL A 27 5.20 19.25 6.96
N GLU A 28 6.48 18.99 6.66
CA GLU A 28 7.08 19.33 5.36
C GLU A 28 6.33 18.69 4.19
N ARG A 29 5.85 17.46 4.37
CA ARG A 29 5.13 16.70 3.33
C ARG A 29 3.71 17.21 3.10
N VAL A 30 3.10 17.79 4.12
CA VAL A 30 1.69 18.22 4.11
C VAL A 30 1.57 19.70 3.76
N GLU A 31 2.20 20.57 4.54
CA GLU A 31 2.18 22.03 4.36
C GLU A 31 3.34 22.65 5.15
N PRO A 32 4.46 23.02 4.48
CA PRO A 32 5.66 23.54 5.15
C PRO A 32 5.41 24.78 6.02
N MET A 33 4.40 25.59 5.68
CA MET A 33 4.06 26.80 6.43
C MET A 33 3.59 26.52 7.88
N LEU A 34 3.17 25.29 8.20
CA LEU A 34 2.73 24.93 9.54
C LEU A 34 3.84 25.00 10.59
N LYS A 35 5.12 25.02 10.19
CA LYS A 35 6.25 25.25 11.12
C LYS A 35 6.20 26.63 11.77
N TRP A 36 5.55 27.59 11.12
CA TRP A 36 5.39 28.96 11.60
C TRP A 36 4.03 29.19 12.27
N ALA A 37 3.15 28.19 12.25
CA ALA A 37 1.84 28.26 12.90
C ALA A 37 1.97 28.02 14.41
N GLY A 38 1.03 28.59 15.17
CA GLY A 38 0.99 28.43 16.62
C GLY A 38 0.89 26.94 17.02
N GLY A 39 1.67 26.55 18.02
CA GLY A 39 1.65 25.20 18.59
C GLY A 39 2.57 24.19 17.93
N TYR A 40 3.34 24.53 16.88
CA TYR A 40 4.42 23.66 16.41
C TYR A 40 5.61 23.64 17.40
N PRO A 41 6.25 22.47 17.65
CA PRO A 41 5.89 21.13 17.19
C PRO A 41 4.87 20.41 18.11
N ASP A 42 4.61 20.95 19.30
CA ASP A 42 3.85 20.31 20.37
C ASP A 42 2.47 19.79 19.94
N ARG A 43 1.76 20.54 19.10
CA ARG A 43 0.42 20.21 18.58
C ARG A 43 0.36 18.91 17.79
N TYR A 44 1.47 18.52 17.16
CA TYR A 44 1.57 17.35 16.30
C TYR A 44 2.16 16.13 17.01
N ARG A 45 2.69 16.28 18.23
CA ARG A 45 3.36 15.19 18.96
C ARG A 45 2.46 13.97 19.15
N LYS A 46 1.27 14.19 19.70
CA LYS A 46 0.30 13.11 19.96
C LYS A 46 -0.13 12.37 18.68
N PRO A 47 -0.67 13.03 17.64
CA PRO A 47 -1.08 12.33 16.43
C PRO A 47 0.08 11.61 15.73
N VAL A 48 1.26 12.25 15.60
CA VAL A 48 2.41 11.62 14.94
C VAL A 48 2.92 10.41 15.71
N ALA A 49 3.04 10.49 17.04
CA ALA A 49 3.47 9.35 17.85
C ALA A 49 2.49 8.18 17.75
N HIS A 50 1.18 8.44 17.81
CA HIS A 50 0.16 7.40 17.68
C HIS A 50 0.25 6.68 16.32
N ALA A 51 0.38 7.44 15.23
CA ALA A 51 0.51 6.86 13.90
C ALA A 51 1.82 6.09 13.69
N LEU A 52 2.94 6.53 14.28
CA LEU A 52 4.21 5.79 14.26
C LEU A 52 4.09 4.45 14.97
N ASP A 53 3.53 4.43 16.17
CA ASP A 53 3.34 3.20 16.94
C ASP A 53 2.38 2.24 16.24
N TYR A 54 1.28 2.77 15.67
CA TYR A 54 0.37 2.01 14.85
C TYR A 54 1.08 1.39 13.63
N ALA A 55 1.87 2.18 12.90
CA ALA A 55 2.58 1.70 11.71
C ALA A 55 3.61 0.61 12.05
N ARG A 56 4.31 0.73 13.18
CA ARG A 56 5.21 -0.33 13.70
C ARG A 56 4.44 -1.60 14.03
N ALA A 57 3.33 -1.47 14.76
CA ALA A 57 2.49 -2.61 15.11
C ALA A 57 1.89 -3.30 13.86
N LEU A 58 1.49 -2.53 12.86
CA LEU A 58 0.96 -3.05 11.60
C LEU A 58 2.04 -3.78 10.79
N ALA A 59 3.26 -3.22 10.71
CA ALA A 59 4.40 -3.88 10.06
C ALA A 59 4.81 -5.19 10.74
N ALA A 60 4.72 -5.25 12.08
CA ALA A 60 4.98 -6.47 12.83
C ALA A 60 3.93 -7.57 12.55
N ARG A 61 2.71 -7.21 12.17
CA ARG A 61 1.62 -8.13 11.81
C ARG A 61 1.66 -8.62 10.36
N VAL A 62 2.53 -8.06 9.50
CA VAL A 62 2.74 -8.58 8.14
C VAL A 62 3.33 -10.00 8.26
N PRO A 63 2.71 -11.01 7.62
CA PRO A 63 3.14 -12.41 7.75
C PRO A 63 4.51 -12.64 7.13
N GLY A 64 5.14 -13.77 7.45
CA GLY A 64 6.48 -14.12 7.02
C GLY A 64 7.56 -13.84 8.10
N PRO A 65 8.85 -13.97 7.76
CA PRO A 65 9.36 -14.09 6.40
C PRO A 65 9.07 -15.45 5.76
N LEU A 66 8.59 -15.41 4.53
CA LEU A 66 8.45 -16.58 3.68
C LEU A 66 9.77 -16.86 2.98
N VAL A 67 10.32 -18.06 3.14
CA VAL A 67 11.55 -18.45 2.44
C VAL A 67 11.24 -18.62 0.96
N ILE A 68 11.99 -17.91 0.13
CA ILE A 68 11.78 -17.87 -1.31
C ILE A 68 12.83 -18.72 -2.01
N GLY A 69 12.41 -19.86 -2.55
CA GLY A 69 13.25 -20.81 -3.27
C GLY A 69 12.44 -21.87 -4.03
N ALA A 70 13.13 -22.71 -4.81
CA ALA A 70 12.48 -23.79 -5.57
C ALA A 70 11.83 -24.84 -4.66
N GLU A 71 12.44 -25.15 -3.52
CA GLU A 71 11.88 -26.09 -2.55
C GLU A 71 10.61 -25.56 -1.89
N SER A 72 10.59 -24.28 -1.50
CA SER A 72 9.41 -23.66 -0.87
C SER A 72 8.24 -23.51 -1.82
N TYR A 73 8.48 -23.42 -3.14
CA TYR A 73 7.42 -23.50 -4.14
C TYR A 73 6.66 -24.83 -4.09
N VAL A 74 7.33 -25.94 -3.77
CA VAL A 74 6.71 -27.27 -3.72
C VAL A 74 6.04 -27.52 -2.37
N THR A 75 6.61 -26.99 -1.29
CA THR A 75 6.19 -27.33 0.08
C THR A 75 5.23 -26.32 0.70
N ASP A 76 5.21 -25.07 0.23
CA ASP A 76 4.39 -24.01 0.80
C ASP A 76 3.22 -23.61 -0.14
N PRO A 77 1.96 -23.92 0.25
CA PRO A 77 0.78 -23.57 -0.53
C PRO A 77 0.63 -22.07 -0.83
N LEU A 78 1.13 -21.19 0.05
CA LEU A 78 1.08 -19.75 -0.16
C LEU A 78 2.08 -19.33 -1.24
N VAL A 79 3.31 -19.88 -1.25
CA VAL A 79 4.29 -19.62 -2.32
C VAL A 79 3.72 -20.08 -3.66
N HIS A 80 3.19 -21.30 -3.69
CA HIS A 80 2.59 -21.88 -4.89
C HIS A 80 1.39 -21.09 -5.39
N ALA A 81 0.54 -20.57 -4.49
CA ALA A 81 -0.57 -19.72 -4.87
C ALA A 81 -0.11 -18.37 -5.44
N LEU A 82 0.84 -17.72 -4.77
CA LEU A 82 1.30 -16.36 -5.13
C LEU A 82 2.07 -16.33 -6.45
N PHE A 83 2.80 -17.39 -6.81
CA PHE A 83 3.67 -17.41 -7.97
C PHE A 83 3.24 -18.51 -8.95
N ALA A 84 3.10 -18.17 -10.24
CA ALA A 84 2.72 -19.19 -11.24
C ALA A 84 3.87 -20.15 -11.62
N SER A 85 5.11 -19.79 -11.27
CA SER A 85 6.29 -20.65 -11.40
C SER A 85 7.45 -20.10 -10.53
N PRO A 86 8.44 -20.95 -10.19
CA PRO A 86 9.67 -20.51 -9.52
C PRO A 86 10.42 -19.40 -10.29
N ASP A 87 10.37 -19.39 -11.62
CA ASP A 87 11.06 -18.36 -12.42
C ASP A 87 10.41 -16.98 -12.30
N LYS A 88 9.07 -16.91 -12.18
CA LYS A 88 8.35 -15.63 -12.06
C LYS A 88 8.69 -14.88 -10.78
N LEU A 89 8.97 -15.63 -9.72
CA LEU A 89 9.43 -15.12 -8.44
C LEU A 89 10.78 -14.38 -8.59
N CYS A 90 11.77 -15.04 -9.19
CA CYS A 90 13.07 -14.43 -9.48
C CYS A 90 12.95 -13.22 -10.40
N LEU A 91 12.09 -13.28 -11.43
CA LEU A 91 11.83 -12.17 -12.34
C LEU A 91 11.22 -10.94 -11.63
N ALA A 92 10.29 -11.15 -10.69
CA ALA A 92 9.69 -10.05 -9.92
C ALA A 92 10.73 -9.34 -9.03
N VAL A 93 11.63 -10.11 -8.43
CA VAL A 93 12.77 -9.60 -7.65
C VAL A 93 13.75 -8.84 -8.56
N ASP A 94 14.15 -9.41 -9.69
CA ASP A 94 15.07 -8.81 -10.67
C ASP A 94 14.51 -7.52 -11.30
N ALA A 95 13.20 -7.46 -11.55
CA ALA A 95 12.54 -6.31 -12.14
C ALA A 95 12.36 -5.15 -11.15
N SER A 96 12.34 -5.42 -9.85
CA SER A 96 12.07 -4.41 -8.83
C SER A 96 13.16 -3.34 -8.77
N ARG A 97 12.75 -2.08 -8.92
CA ARG A 97 13.63 -0.92 -8.74
C ARG A 97 14.17 -0.83 -7.31
N ALA A 98 13.37 -1.17 -6.31
CA ALA A 98 13.78 -1.16 -4.91
C ALA A 98 14.92 -2.17 -4.68
N MET A 99 14.79 -3.36 -5.27
CA MET A 99 15.80 -4.40 -5.17
C MET A 99 17.09 -4.05 -5.93
N LYS A 100 16.98 -3.45 -7.12
CA LYS A 100 18.14 -2.91 -7.86
C LYS A 100 18.90 -1.86 -7.04
N ALA A 101 18.19 -0.90 -6.46
CA ALA A 101 18.79 0.13 -5.61
C ALA A 101 19.45 -0.46 -4.36
N PHE A 102 18.82 -1.48 -3.75
CA PHE A 102 19.39 -2.20 -2.62
C PHE A 102 20.72 -2.87 -2.96
N PHE A 103 20.81 -3.63 -4.04
CA PHE A 103 22.08 -4.26 -4.44
C PHE A 103 23.14 -3.29 -4.94
N GLN A 104 22.75 -2.12 -5.43
CA GLN A 104 23.70 -1.04 -5.72
C GLN A 104 24.30 -0.48 -4.42
N ALA A 105 23.49 -0.31 -3.38
CA ALA A 105 23.95 0.17 -2.07
C ALA A 105 24.68 -0.91 -1.26
N HIS A 106 24.34 -2.18 -1.46
CA HIS A 106 24.90 -3.34 -0.77
C HIS A 106 25.34 -4.43 -1.77
N PRO A 107 26.43 -4.20 -2.54
CA PRO A 107 26.91 -5.16 -3.55
C PRO A 107 27.24 -6.54 -2.97
N ASP A 108 27.64 -6.57 -1.71
CA ASP A 108 28.05 -7.78 -1.01
C ASP A 108 26.92 -8.54 -0.34
N ALA A 109 25.69 -8.01 -0.34
CA ALA A 109 24.54 -8.69 0.24
C ALA A 109 24.29 -10.03 -0.48
N ALA A 110 24.39 -11.13 0.27
CA ALA A 110 24.02 -12.47 -0.20
C ALA A 110 22.54 -12.77 0.07
N GLU A 111 22.00 -12.16 1.12
CA GLU A 111 20.65 -12.35 1.60
C GLU A 111 19.86 -11.04 1.53
N VAL A 112 18.54 -11.15 1.42
CA VAL A 112 17.65 -10.00 1.50
C VAL A 112 16.31 -10.38 2.12
N TYR A 113 15.80 -9.48 2.96
CA TYR A 113 14.43 -9.50 3.45
C TYR A 113 13.66 -8.41 2.72
N ALA A 114 12.45 -8.68 2.24
CA ALA A 114 11.66 -7.66 1.56
C ALA A 114 10.17 -7.93 1.70
N MET A 115 9.34 -6.91 1.52
CA MET A 115 7.90 -7.12 1.40
C MET A 115 7.55 -7.41 -0.06
N VAL A 116 6.80 -8.48 -0.29
CA VAL A 116 6.09 -8.69 -1.54
C VAL A 116 4.67 -8.19 -1.39
N ALA A 117 4.21 -7.41 -2.35
CA ALA A 117 2.82 -7.00 -2.51
C ALA A 117 2.31 -7.48 -3.86
N VAL A 118 1.18 -8.19 -3.87
CA VAL A 118 0.50 -8.67 -5.08
C VAL A 118 -0.98 -8.29 -5.06
N ARG A 119 -1.61 -8.26 -6.23
CA ARG A 119 -3.06 -8.15 -6.34
C ARG A 119 -3.70 -9.50 -6.55
N ARG A 120 -4.57 -9.88 -5.62
CA ARG A 120 -5.42 -11.06 -5.73
C ARG A 120 -6.62 -10.76 -6.62
N MET A 121 -6.84 -11.60 -7.62
CA MET A 121 -7.95 -11.53 -8.56
C MET A 121 -8.65 -12.88 -8.60
N ALA A 122 -9.92 -12.90 -8.98
CA ALA A 122 -10.68 -14.12 -9.19
C ALA A 122 -11.39 -14.08 -10.54
N LYS A 123 -11.48 -15.24 -11.21
CA LYS A 123 -12.25 -15.39 -12.44
C LYS A 123 -13.04 -16.68 -12.42
N ALA A 124 -14.26 -16.63 -12.96
CA ALA A 124 -15.04 -17.82 -13.20
C ALA A 124 -14.53 -18.54 -14.47
N ARG A 125 -14.46 -19.86 -14.41
CA ARG A 125 -14.27 -20.73 -15.58
C ARG A 125 -15.15 -21.97 -15.46
N PHE A 126 -15.39 -22.63 -16.58
CA PHE A 126 -16.05 -23.93 -16.59
C PHE A 126 -14.98 -25.03 -16.61
N GLY A 127 -15.17 -26.05 -15.78
CA GLY A 127 -14.23 -27.13 -15.62
C GLY A 127 -14.89 -28.46 -15.32
N LEU A 128 -14.04 -29.45 -15.10
CA LEU A 128 -14.43 -30.76 -14.64
C LEU A 128 -14.41 -30.78 -13.11
N GLU A 129 -15.42 -31.36 -12.50
CA GLU A 129 -15.47 -31.63 -11.07
C GLU A 129 -15.83 -33.09 -10.83
N MET A 130 -15.25 -33.68 -9.80
CA MET A 130 -15.55 -35.05 -9.37
C MET A 130 -16.47 -34.95 -8.15
N ASP A 131 -17.65 -35.54 -8.26
CA ASP A 131 -18.64 -35.63 -7.18
C ASP A 131 -18.77 -37.12 -6.82
N GLY A 132 -18.01 -37.56 -5.82
CA GLY A 132 -17.76 -38.98 -5.57
C GLY A 132 -17.06 -39.64 -6.76
N GLU A 133 -17.71 -40.61 -7.41
CA GLU A 133 -17.21 -41.28 -8.62
C GLU A 133 -17.73 -40.65 -9.93
N ILE A 134 -18.60 -39.64 -9.85
CA ILE A 134 -19.25 -39.05 -11.03
C ILE A 134 -18.46 -37.83 -11.51
N LEU A 135 -17.97 -37.89 -12.74
CA LEU A 135 -17.34 -36.75 -13.42
C LEU A 135 -18.41 -35.81 -13.97
N ARG A 136 -18.54 -34.62 -13.38
CA ARG A 136 -19.42 -33.54 -13.85
C ARG A 136 -18.66 -32.62 -14.79
N ARG A 137 -19.27 -32.32 -15.95
CA ARG A 137 -18.76 -31.36 -16.94
C ARG A 137 -19.46 -30.02 -16.77
N ASP A 138 -18.79 -28.96 -17.24
CA ASP A 138 -19.29 -27.58 -17.23
C ASP A 138 -19.70 -27.06 -15.84
N VAL A 139 -18.94 -27.46 -14.80
CA VAL A 139 -19.12 -26.91 -13.47
C VAL A 139 -18.43 -25.55 -13.40
N ARG A 140 -19.16 -24.53 -12.91
CA ARG A 140 -18.61 -23.20 -12.65
C ARG A 140 -17.63 -23.27 -11.49
N GLN A 141 -16.36 -23.00 -11.79
CA GLN A 141 -15.24 -22.95 -10.85
C GLN A 141 -14.71 -21.52 -10.75
N GLU A 142 -14.30 -21.12 -9.55
CA GLU A 142 -13.65 -19.85 -9.31
C GLU A 142 -12.14 -20.07 -9.15
N VAL A 143 -11.35 -19.38 -9.97
CA VAL A 143 -9.88 -19.46 -9.94
C VAL A 143 -9.31 -18.17 -9.42
N VAL A 144 -8.56 -18.30 -8.33
CA VAL A 144 -7.76 -17.23 -7.74
C VAL A 144 -6.43 -17.15 -8.48
N TYR A 145 -6.02 -15.94 -8.83
CA TYR A 145 -4.72 -15.67 -9.45
C TYR A 145 -4.18 -14.33 -8.99
N PHE A 146 -2.87 -14.13 -9.14
CA PHE A 146 -2.18 -12.95 -8.63
C PHE A 146 -1.51 -12.17 -9.75
N THR A 147 -1.55 -10.84 -9.65
CA THR A 147 -0.93 -9.91 -10.59
C THR A 147 -0.16 -8.81 -9.85
N ASP A 148 0.51 -7.95 -10.61
CA ASP A 148 1.21 -6.75 -10.10
C ASP A 148 2.27 -7.05 -9.02
N HIS A 149 2.98 -8.18 -9.13
CA HIS A 149 4.04 -8.56 -8.20
C HIS A 149 5.07 -7.46 -8.02
N THR A 150 5.06 -6.85 -6.83
CA THR A 150 5.91 -5.74 -6.47
C THR A 150 6.72 -6.10 -5.24
N VAL A 151 8.04 -5.88 -5.29
CA VAL A 151 8.94 -6.06 -4.16
C VAL A 151 9.33 -4.69 -3.62
N ALA A 152 9.10 -4.46 -2.33
CA ALA A 152 9.32 -3.19 -1.65
C ALA A 152 10.09 -3.37 -0.33
N GLU A 153 10.66 -2.26 0.15
CA GLU A 153 11.31 -2.17 1.46
C GLU A 153 12.36 -3.29 1.75
N PRO A 154 13.34 -3.52 0.85
CA PRO A 154 14.37 -4.54 1.08
C PRO A 154 15.24 -4.15 2.30
N GLY A 155 15.76 -5.12 3.04
CA GLY A 155 16.64 -4.93 4.20
C GLY A 155 17.65 -6.07 4.32
N LEU A 156 18.78 -5.81 4.99
CA LEU A 156 19.81 -6.80 5.28
C LEU A 156 19.36 -7.77 6.37
N THR A 157 18.41 -7.36 7.20
CA THR A 157 17.83 -8.17 8.28
C THR A 157 16.31 -8.07 8.25
N GLU A 158 15.64 -9.05 8.84
CA GLU A 158 14.18 -9.01 9.03
C GLU A 158 13.74 -7.74 9.76
N ALA A 159 14.42 -7.40 10.85
CA ALA A 159 14.12 -6.23 11.67
C ALA A 159 14.20 -4.93 10.85
N GLU A 160 15.25 -4.79 10.04
CA GLU A 160 15.42 -3.64 9.15
C GLU A 160 14.31 -3.58 8.08
N ALA A 161 13.96 -4.70 7.46
CA ALA A 161 12.87 -4.74 6.48
C ALA A 161 11.53 -4.36 7.12
N ARG A 162 11.21 -4.88 8.31
CA ARG A 162 10.00 -4.49 9.06
C ARG A 162 10.00 -3.01 9.45
N GLN A 163 11.16 -2.47 9.81
CA GLN A 163 11.32 -1.04 10.09
C GLN A 163 11.02 -0.18 8.85
N ARG A 164 11.55 -0.58 7.69
CA ARG A 164 11.31 0.08 6.40
C ARG A 164 9.84 -0.03 5.97
N ILE A 165 9.18 -1.17 6.21
CA ILE A 165 7.73 -1.35 6.02
C ILE A 165 6.95 -0.38 6.93
N ALA A 166 7.26 -0.32 8.23
CA ALA A 166 6.61 0.59 9.17
C ALA A 166 6.71 2.05 8.71
N ARG A 167 7.87 2.46 8.19
CA ARG A 167 8.06 3.76 7.55
C ARG A 167 7.10 3.95 6.38
N GLY A 168 7.09 3.06 5.39
CA GLY A 168 6.21 3.17 4.23
C GLY A 168 4.72 3.27 4.61
N LEU A 169 4.30 2.54 5.65
CA LEU A 169 2.94 2.61 6.20
C LEU A 169 2.64 3.99 6.83
N PHE A 170 3.58 4.53 7.62
CA PHE A 170 3.45 5.88 8.18
C PHE A 170 3.43 6.96 7.08
N GLU A 171 4.29 6.85 6.06
CA GLU A 171 4.28 7.77 4.91
C GLU A 171 2.93 7.75 4.18
N SER A 172 2.30 6.58 4.07
CA SER A 172 0.95 6.44 3.49
C SER A 172 -0.07 7.23 4.30
N LEU A 173 -0.05 7.13 5.64
CA LEU A 173 -0.93 7.88 6.55
C LEU A 173 -0.74 9.40 6.40
N ILE A 174 0.50 9.89 6.35
CA ILE A 174 0.76 11.32 6.06
C ILE A 174 0.23 11.71 4.67
N GLY A 175 0.33 10.81 3.69
CA GLY A 175 -0.28 10.99 2.38
C GLY A 175 -1.81 11.15 2.41
N HIS A 176 -2.51 10.56 3.39
CA HIS A 176 -3.93 10.77 3.60
C HIS A 176 -4.24 12.16 4.16
N VAL A 177 -3.44 12.66 5.10
CA VAL A 177 -3.56 14.04 5.61
C VAL A 177 -3.42 15.04 4.46
N ALA A 178 -2.34 14.91 3.67
CA ALA A 178 -2.08 15.78 2.52
C ALA A 178 -3.25 15.76 1.51
N LYS A 179 -3.81 14.58 1.24
CA LYS A 179 -4.98 14.43 0.34
C LYS A 179 -6.23 15.16 0.83
N ARG A 180 -6.50 15.18 2.14
CA ARG A 180 -7.66 15.89 2.70
C ARG A 180 -7.55 17.40 2.51
N ILE A 181 -6.35 17.93 2.70
CA ILE A 181 -6.05 19.35 2.43
C ILE A 181 -6.15 19.63 0.93
N GLU A 182 -5.54 18.80 0.10
CA GLU A 182 -5.55 18.97 -1.35
C GLU A 182 -6.98 18.91 -1.92
N ALA A 183 -7.83 18.00 -1.43
CA ALA A 183 -9.24 17.94 -1.84
C ALA A 183 -10.01 19.24 -1.53
N ARG A 184 -9.75 19.88 -0.38
CA ARG A 184 -10.32 21.20 -0.06
C ARG A 184 -9.75 22.31 -0.94
N LYS A 185 -8.43 22.29 -1.23
CA LYS A 185 -7.79 23.24 -2.15
C LYS A 185 -8.40 23.15 -3.56
N GLN A 186 -8.61 21.93 -4.06
CA GLN A 186 -9.29 21.68 -5.34
C GLN A 186 -10.75 22.14 -5.33
N GLY A 187 -11.49 21.86 -4.24
CA GLY A 187 -12.85 22.34 -4.06
C GLY A 187 -12.96 23.88 -4.08
N LYS A 188 -12.02 24.57 -3.43
CA LYS A 188 -11.90 26.04 -3.50
C LYS A 188 -11.66 26.50 -4.95
N GLN A 189 -10.72 25.90 -5.66
CA GLN A 189 -10.38 26.29 -7.03
C GLN A 189 -11.58 26.09 -7.98
N ALA A 190 -12.34 25.00 -7.82
CA ALA A 190 -13.56 24.77 -8.59
C ALA A 190 -14.62 25.86 -8.33
N LEU A 191 -14.80 26.28 -7.07
CA LEU A 191 -15.70 27.38 -6.72
C LEU A 191 -15.26 28.73 -7.28
N GLU A 192 -13.95 28.99 -7.35
CA GLU A 192 -13.40 30.21 -7.98
C GLU A 192 -13.67 30.23 -9.48
N GLN A 193 -13.50 29.09 -10.16
CA GLN A 193 -13.84 28.93 -11.59
C GLN A 193 -15.34 29.15 -11.82
N GLU A 194 -16.20 28.53 -11.01
CA GLU A 194 -17.65 28.70 -11.06
C GLU A 194 -18.05 30.17 -10.87
N ARG A 195 -17.45 30.87 -9.90
CA ARG A 195 -17.65 32.32 -9.69
C ARG A 195 -17.28 33.13 -10.93
N ASP A 196 -16.13 32.87 -11.53
CA ASP A 196 -15.64 33.64 -12.68
C ASP A 196 -16.50 33.41 -13.93
N GLU A 197 -16.98 32.19 -14.13
CA GLU A 197 -17.95 31.84 -15.17
C GLU A 197 -19.29 32.58 -14.97
N LEU A 198 -19.81 32.59 -13.73
CA LEU A 198 -21.05 33.30 -13.39
C LEU A 198 -20.91 34.81 -13.61
N LEU A 199 -19.79 35.41 -13.20
CA LEU A 199 -19.50 36.83 -13.46
C LEU A 199 -19.39 37.12 -14.96
N GLY A 200 -18.80 36.21 -15.75
CA GLY A 200 -18.76 36.30 -17.20
C GLY A 200 -20.16 36.29 -17.83
N ARG A 201 -21.03 35.37 -17.39
CA ARG A 201 -22.42 35.26 -17.86
C ARG A 201 -23.26 36.48 -17.47
N LEU A 202 -23.06 37.04 -16.29
CA LEU A 202 -23.77 38.25 -15.83
C LEU A 202 -23.50 39.48 -16.71
N ARG A 203 -22.34 39.55 -17.38
CA ARG A 203 -22.01 40.67 -18.30
C ARG A 203 -22.86 40.67 -19.57
N THR A 204 -23.36 39.51 -20.00
CA THR A 204 -24.16 39.35 -21.23
C THR A 204 -25.61 38.92 -20.95
N ALA A 205 -26.00 38.81 -19.68
CA ALA A 205 -27.32 38.32 -19.26
C ALA A 205 -28.46 39.32 -19.57
N THR A 206 -29.62 38.79 -19.94
CA THR A 206 -30.87 39.56 -20.04
C THR A 206 -31.43 39.86 -18.65
N ALA A 207 -32.37 40.82 -18.55
CA ALA A 207 -33.00 41.19 -17.28
C ALA A 207 -33.69 40.01 -16.59
N GLU A 208 -34.29 39.10 -17.36
CA GLU A 208 -34.97 37.89 -16.85
C GLU A 208 -33.98 36.87 -16.26
N GLN A 209 -32.81 36.68 -16.90
CA GLN A 209 -31.80 35.71 -16.46
C GLN A 209 -30.95 36.23 -15.29
N ARG A 210 -30.93 37.54 -15.08
CA ARG A 210 -30.02 38.19 -14.14
C ARG A 210 -30.30 37.80 -12.68
N GLY A 211 -31.57 37.72 -12.29
CA GLY A 211 -31.96 37.38 -10.92
C GLY A 211 -31.50 35.99 -10.49
N GLU A 212 -31.69 34.97 -11.33
CA GLU A 212 -31.24 33.60 -11.06
C GLU A 212 -29.71 33.48 -10.99
N LEU A 213 -29.00 34.18 -11.89
CA LEU A 213 -27.54 34.20 -11.92
C LEU A 213 -26.95 34.91 -10.69
N GLU A 214 -27.55 36.02 -10.24
CA GLU A 214 -27.14 36.74 -9.02
C GLU A 214 -27.35 35.88 -7.77
N GLN A 215 -28.48 35.17 -7.68
CA GLN A 215 -28.74 34.24 -6.57
C GLN A 215 -27.74 33.07 -6.55
N THR A 216 -27.46 32.50 -7.72
CA THR A 216 -26.47 31.42 -7.84
C THR A 216 -25.09 31.92 -7.42
N LEU A 217 -24.65 33.07 -7.92
CA LEU A 217 -23.39 33.70 -7.55
C LEU A 217 -23.28 33.93 -6.04
N GLN A 218 -24.34 34.43 -5.40
CA GLN A 218 -24.36 34.64 -3.95
C GLN A 218 -24.15 33.32 -3.19
N SER A 219 -24.79 32.23 -3.63
CA SER A 219 -24.61 30.91 -3.03
C SER A 219 -23.18 30.36 -3.22
N THR A 220 -22.60 30.55 -4.41
CA THR A 220 -21.21 30.14 -4.72
C THR A 220 -20.20 30.94 -3.88
N LEU A 221 -20.43 32.25 -3.69
CA LEU A 221 -19.59 33.09 -2.83
C LEU A 221 -19.66 32.67 -1.35
N ALA A 222 -20.84 32.29 -0.84
CA ALA A 222 -20.97 31.78 0.52
C ALA A 222 -20.19 30.47 0.71
N ARG A 223 -20.32 29.54 -0.24
CA ARG A 223 -19.54 28.28 -0.25
C ARG A 223 -18.03 28.54 -0.36
N LEU A 224 -17.62 29.54 -1.16
CA LEU A 224 -16.22 29.92 -1.30
C LEU A 224 -15.66 30.48 0.02
N ALA A 225 -16.43 31.31 0.73
CA ALA A 225 -16.02 31.85 2.03
C ALA A 225 -15.82 30.74 3.07
N GLU A 226 -16.72 29.75 3.11
CA GLU A 226 -16.57 28.56 3.96
C GLU A 226 -15.34 27.74 3.58
N SER A 227 -15.12 27.51 2.29
CA SER A 227 -13.95 26.78 1.78
C SER A 227 -12.64 27.48 2.15
N VAL A 228 -12.56 28.80 2.01
CA VAL A 228 -11.39 29.60 2.43
C VAL A 228 -11.16 29.50 3.94
N ALA A 229 -12.22 29.61 4.75
CA ALA A 229 -12.11 29.46 6.20
C ALA A 229 -11.64 28.05 6.62
N SER A 230 -12.06 27.01 5.88
CA SER A 230 -11.63 25.63 6.12
C SER A 230 -10.15 25.38 5.77
N LEU A 231 -9.56 26.24 4.94
CA LEU A 231 -8.16 26.18 4.50
C LEU A 231 -7.23 27.06 5.34
N ASP A 232 -7.73 27.66 6.42
CA ASP A 232 -6.89 28.35 7.39
C ASP A 232 -5.88 27.37 8.02
N LEU A 233 -4.62 27.81 8.13
CA LEU A 233 -3.53 26.99 8.68
C LEU A 233 -3.80 26.56 10.13
N GLY A 234 -4.56 27.36 10.88
CA GLY A 234 -4.99 27.02 12.24
C GLY A 234 -5.85 25.76 12.33
N ARG A 235 -6.51 25.36 11.23
CA ARG A 235 -7.37 24.16 11.16
C ARG A 235 -6.64 22.91 10.68
N TYR A 236 -5.48 23.03 10.04
CA TYR A 236 -4.75 21.87 9.50
C TYR A 236 -4.38 20.82 10.57
N PRO A 237 -4.09 21.17 11.84
CA PRO A 237 -3.92 20.18 12.89
C PRO A 237 -5.12 19.23 13.06
N GLU A 238 -6.35 19.67 12.75
CA GLU A 238 -7.54 18.81 12.80
C GLU A 238 -7.47 17.69 11.76
N ASP A 239 -6.82 17.92 10.61
CA ASP A 239 -6.63 16.89 9.59
C ASP A 239 -5.54 15.88 9.96
N PHE A 240 -4.53 16.31 10.69
CA PHE A 240 -3.57 15.39 11.31
C PHE A 240 -4.29 14.52 12.33
N ASP A 241 -5.09 15.11 13.22
CA ASP A 241 -5.83 14.34 14.23
C ASP A 241 -6.82 13.35 13.58
N ALA A 242 -7.60 13.81 12.60
CA ALA A 242 -8.61 12.99 11.93
C ALA A 242 -8.04 11.74 11.25
N VAL A 243 -6.77 11.75 10.84
CA VAL A 243 -6.12 10.60 10.20
C VAL A 243 -5.23 9.83 11.17
N LEU A 244 -4.41 10.54 11.93
CA LEU A 244 -3.33 9.94 12.69
C LEU A 244 -3.74 9.52 14.10
N LEU A 245 -4.92 9.91 14.59
CA LEU A 245 -5.51 9.36 15.82
C LEU A 245 -6.52 8.22 15.55
N GLU A 246 -6.86 7.98 14.28
CA GLU A 246 -7.71 6.87 13.85
C GLU A 246 -7.12 6.17 12.61
N PRO A 247 -5.81 5.80 12.62
CA PRO A 247 -5.11 5.31 11.45
C PRO A 247 -5.71 4.03 10.86
N GLU A 248 -6.37 3.21 11.67
CA GLU A 248 -7.06 1.98 11.28
C GLU A 248 -8.21 2.21 10.29
N LYS A 249 -8.80 3.41 10.24
CA LYS A 249 -9.82 3.77 9.24
C LYS A 249 -9.22 3.97 7.84
N TYR A 250 -7.91 4.22 7.78
CA TYR A 250 -7.19 4.59 6.56
C TYR A 250 -6.25 3.51 6.06
N LEU A 251 -5.71 2.68 6.96
CA LEU A 251 -4.72 1.67 6.63
C LEU A 251 -4.80 0.50 7.61
N PHE A 252 -5.13 -0.70 7.16
CA PHE A 252 -5.25 -1.88 8.02
C PHE A 252 -4.94 -3.18 7.26
N LEU A 253 -4.75 -4.26 8.03
CA LEU A 253 -4.58 -5.61 7.51
C LEU A 253 -5.84 -6.43 7.75
N GLU A 254 -6.30 -7.12 6.72
CA GLU A 254 -7.42 -8.07 6.75
C GLU A 254 -6.90 -9.45 6.36
N GLN A 255 -7.22 -10.47 7.15
CA GLN A 255 -6.87 -11.85 6.82
C GLN A 255 -8.05 -12.54 6.14
N THR A 256 -7.76 -13.32 5.10
CA THR A 256 -8.76 -14.12 4.39
C THR A 256 -8.24 -15.54 4.22
N GLU A 257 -8.97 -16.51 4.76
CA GLU A 257 -8.71 -17.93 4.60
C GLU A 257 -9.43 -18.43 3.34
N ILE A 258 -8.70 -19.09 2.44
CA ILE A 258 -9.27 -19.69 1.23
C ILE A 258 -8.66 -21.08 1.05
N ASN A 259 -9.54 -22.05 0.80
CA ASN A 259 -9.16 -23.40 0.43
C ASN A 259 -8.92 -23.48 -1.08
N LEU A 260 -7.69 -23.78 -1.49
CA LEU A 260 -7.24 -23.80 -2.88
C LEU A 260 -6.63 -25.15 -3.25
N ASP A 261 -6.90 -25.63 -4.45
CA ASP A 261 -6.07 -26.69 -5.05
C ASP A 261 -4.78 -26.15 -5.69
N SER A 262 -3.92 -27.05 -6.17
CA SER A 262 -2.67 -26.70 -6.85
C SER A 262 -2.86 -25.90 -8.16
N MET A 263 -4.09 -25.78 -8.66
CA MET A 263 -4.41 -24.97 -9.84
C MET A 263 -4.99 -23.60 -9.47
N GLY A 264 -5.07 -23.27 -8.17
CA GLY A 264 -5.66 -22.04 -7.65
C GLY A 264 -7.19 -22.03 -7.73
N ILE A 265 -7.84 -23.19 -7.87
CA ILE A 265 -9.30 -23.30 -7.86
C ILE A 265 -9.78 -23.33 -6.41
N ILE A 266 -10.82 -22.56 -6.09
CA ILE A 266 -11.46 -22.58 -4.77
C ILE A 266 -12.13 -23.94 -4.55
N ARG A 267 -11.80 -24.59 -3.43
CA ARG A 267 -12.33 -25.89 -3.02
C ARG A 267 -13.07 -25.79 -1.69
N GLN A 268 -13.90 -26.80 -1.42
CA GLN A 268 -14.42 -27.02 -0.08
C GLN A 268 -13.29 -27.55 0.82
N PRO A 269 -13.27 -27.23 2.13
CA PRO A 269 -12.18 -27.61 3.04
C PRO A 269 -11.86 -29.12 3.07
N GLU A 270 -12.87 -29.97 2.88
CA GLU A 270 -12.74 -31.43 2.97
C GLU A 270 -12.44 -32.11 1.62
N ALA A 271 -12.31 -31.34 0.53
CA ALA A 271 -12.06 -31.90 -0.79
C ALA A 271 -10.61 -32.39 -0.94
N ALA A 272 -10.42 -33.51 -1.64
CA ALA A 272 -9.10 -34.05 -1.92
C ALA A 272 -8.23 -33.04 -2.69
N GLY A 273 -7.02 -32.76 -2.19
CA GLY A 273 -6.10 -31.78 -2.77
C GLY A 273 -6.42 -30.32 -2.45
N SER A 274 -7.37 -30.07 -1.54
CA SER A 274 -7.60 -28.74 -0.96
C SER A 274 -6.52 -28.40 0.07
N ASN A 275 -5.91 -27.24 -0.08
CA ASN A 275 -4.98 -26.67 0.89
C ASN A 275 -5.55 -25.35 1.41
N GLU A 276 -5.57 -25.18 2.73
CA GLU A 276 -5.93 -23.92 3.35
C GLU A 276 -4.79 -22.90 3.17
N VAL A 277 -5.11 -21.73 2.61
CA VAL A 277 -4.17 -20.64 2.40
C VAL A 277 -4.71 -19.38 3.07
N VAL A 278 -3.91 -18.81 3.96
CA VAL A 278 -4.24 -17.55 4.65
C VAL A 278 -3.57 -16.39 3.93
N PHE A 279 -4.38 -15.52 3.33
CA PHE A 279 -3.92 -14.29 2.71
C PHE A 279 -4.03 -13.12 3.68
N CYS A 280 -3.01 -12.26 3.70
CA CYS A 280 -3.04 -11.03 4.48
C CYS A 280 -3.09 -9.83 3.52
N ASP A 281 -4.25 -9.17 3.45
CA ASP A 281 -4.49 -8.03 2.56
C ASP A 281 -4.24 -6.71 3.31
N LEU A 282 -3.27 -5.94 2.84
CA LEU A 282 -3.07 -4.54 3.19
C LEU A 282 -4.04 -3.67 2.40
N ILE A 283 -4.89 -2.97 3.13
CA ILE A 283 -5.94 -2.11 2.59
C ILE A 283 -5.63 -0.67 2.98
N GLY A 284 -5.56 0.21 1.98
CA GLY A 284 -5.18 1.60 2.20
C GLY A 284 -5.81 2.62 1.25
N ARG A 285 -4.97 3.57 0.85
CA ARG A 285 -5.22 4.86 0.16
C ARG A 285 -6.20 4.92 -1.01
N ASP A 286 -6.47 3.81 -1.67
CA ASP A 286 -7.29 3.72 -2.88
C ASP A 286 -8.29 2.55 -2.79
N ARG A 287 -8.51 1.99 -1.59
CA ARG A 287 -9.24 0.72 -1.35
C ARG A 287 -8.70 -0.46 -2.17
N ARG A 288 -7.52 -0.35 -2.79
CA ARG A 288 -6.90 -1.49 -3.44
C ARG A 288 -6.40 -2.42 -2.35
N ARG A 289 -6.69 -3.70 -2.55
CA ARG A 289 -6.28 -4.78 -1.67
C ARG A 289 -4.97 -5.34 -2.22
N TRP A 290 -3.92 -5.22 -1.43
CA TRP A 290 -2.63 -5.82 -1.74
C TRP A 290 -2.40 -6.96 -0.78
N THR A 291 -2.34 -8.19 -1.29
CA THR A 291 -1.90 -9.31 -0.48
C THR A 291 -0.41 -9.13 -0.23
N VAL A 292 -0.02 -9.04 1.05
CA VAL A 292 1.35 -8.75 1.47
C VAL A 292 1.92 -9.89 2.30
N THR A 293 3.19 -10.17 2.08
CA THR A 293 3.99 -11.04 2.94
C THR A 293 5.43 -10.55 2.94
N LEU A 294 6.09 -10.69 4.08
CA LEU A 294 7.54 -10.58 4.15
C LEU A 294 8.15 -11.82 3.52
N ILE A 295 9.24 -11.64 2.78
CA ILE A 295 10.01 -12.70 2.16
C ILE A 295 11.46 -12.64 2.62
N TYR A 296 12.12 -13.80 2.58
CA TYR A 296 13.55 -13.96 2.73
C TYR A 296 14.10 -14.69 1.51
N CYS A 297 15.21 -14.20 0.96
CA CYS A 297 15.92 -14.84 -0.15
C CYS A 297 17.42 -14.88 0.14
N ASP A 298 18.00 -16.08 0.09
CA ASP A 298 19.40 -16.41 0.41
C ASP A 298 20.30 -16.60 -0.83
N HIS A 299 19.72 -16.53 -2.03
CA HIS A 299 20.39 -16.87 -3.28
C HIS A 299 20.41 -15.74 -4.32
N VAL A 300 20.36 -14.48 -3.88
CA VAL A 300 20.30 -13.35 -4.84
C VAL A 300 21.59 -13.17 -5.64
N LYS A 301 22.70 -13.77 -5.18
CA LYS A 301 24.00 -13.80 -5.86
C LYS A 301 24.19 -14.98 -6.81
N ASN A 302 23.32 -16.00 -6.81
CA ASN A 302 23.36 -17.07 -7.81
C ASN A 302 22.72 -16.59 -9.13
N ARG A 303 23.13 -15.39 -9.57
CA ARG A 303 22.78 -14.75 -10.84
C ARG A 303 23.50 -15.48 -11.96
N GLY A 304 23.16 -16.75 -12.14
CA GLY A 304 23.44 -17.43 -13.39
C GLY A 304 22.82 -16.62 -14.53
N SER A 305 23.57 -16.53 -15.63
CA SER A 305 23.08 -15.97 -16.90
C SER A 305 21.70 -16.56 -17.23
N ILE A 306 20.91 -15.90 -18.08
CA ILE A 306 19.69 -16.51 -18.66
C ILE A 306 19.99 -17.93 -19.17
N THR A 307 21.20 -18.17 -19.65
CA THR A 307 21.75 -19.49 -20.03
C THR A 307 21.88 -20.50 -18.89
N ASP A 308 22.28 -20.09 -17.68
CA ASP A 308 22.38 -20.98 -16.52
C ASP A 308 20.99 -21.31 -15.95
N ARG A 309 20.06 -20.37 -16.04
CA ARG A 309 18.64 -20.60 -15.70
C ARG A 309 17.98 -21.57 -16.68
N LEU A 310 18.27 -21.44 -17.98
CA LEU A 310 17.84 -22.39 -19.02
C LEU A 310 18.51 -23.76 -18.89
N ALA A 311 19.79 -23.82 -18.57
CA ALA A 311 20.51 -25.07 -18.36
C ALA A 311 20.04 -25.82 -17.10
N ASN A 312 19.69 -25.08 -16.04
CA ASN A 312 18.99 -25.66 -14.90
C ASN A 312 17.55 -26.06 -15.28
N ALA A 313 16.76 -25.26 -15.99
CA ALA A 313 15.43 -25.70 -16.43
C ALA A 313 15.49 -26.97 -17.31
N GLN A 314 16.50 -27.11 -18.18
CA GLN A 314 16.69 -28.27 -19.07
C GLN A 314 17.11 -29.54 -18.31
N ARG A 315 18.10 -29.45 -17.41
CA ARG A 315 18.51 -30.60 -16.57
C ARG A 315 17.37 -31.17 -15.73
N TRP A 316 16.39 -30.35 -15.37
CA TRP A 316 15.29 -30.74 -14.51
C TRP A 316 14.02 -31.17 -15.29
N LEU A 317 13.92 -30.85 -16.57
CA LEU A 317 12.88 -31.37 -17.49
C LEU A 317 13.26 -32.70 -18.15
N GLY A 318 14.45 -33.24 -17.89
CA GLY A 318 14.91 -34.50 -18.47
C GLY A 318 15.14 -34.43 -19.99
N LEU A 319 15.57 -33.27 -20.50
CA LEU A 319 16.05 -33.06 -21.88
C LEU A 319 17.54 -32.76 -21.88
#